data_AF-A0A7Y8L7D2-F1
#
_entry.id   AF-A0A7Y8L7D2-F1
#
_cell.length_a   1.000
_cell.length_b   1.000
_cell.length_c   1.000
_cell.angle_alpha   90.00
_cell.angle_beta   90.00
_cell.angle_gamma   90.00
#
_symmetry.space_group_name_H-M   'P 1'
#
loop_
_entity.id
_entity.type
_entity.pdbx_description
1 polymer ?
#
loop_
_entity_poly.entity_id
_entity_poly.type
_entity_poly.pdbx_seq_one_letter_code
_entity_poly.pdbx_strand_id
1 'polypeptide(L)'
;MKRSPFKMLLWTPIFLLLSACAAPLTDLSQDFQSLRPTRIAVLPAKNETADMDGPIVFRILAGAELADKGYALVDFARIDQALREKGIEEAGQIDSFTSQEIGEIVGADGLLYITVLSYGRQVGVHLKMEGSFTLVDAKTNQKLWFSELSVSDDILLEGGAAVLMGELLGGKDKKKSREKALESYLAMRKAMIAQAVNRFRAHPLRQEVFRVITLDMDKVYLLEIFFRKNFRSLPRP
;
A
#
# COMPACT_ATOMS: atom_id res chain seq x y z
N MET A 1 49.20 51.21 16.83
CA MET A 1 48.82 49.96 17.54
C MET A 1 47.40 50.08 18.06
N LYS A 2 46.47 49.27 17.52
CA LYS A 2 45.23 48.79 18.17
C LYS A 2 44.59 47.78 17.20
N ARG A 3 44.87 46.50 17.41
CA ARG A 3 44.32 45.38 16.62
C ARG A 3 42.90 45.11 17.13
N SER A 4 41.95 45.03 16.21
CA SER A 4 40.54 44.68 16.46
C SER A 4 40.40 43.21 16.88
N PRO A 5 39.41 42.86 17.72
CA PRO A 5 39.21 41.47 18.13
C PRO A 5 38.56 40.66 17.00
N PHE A 6 39.19 39.53 16.76
CA PHE A 6 38.85 38.47 15.82
C PHE A 6 37.42 37.96 16.04
N LYS A 7 36.56 38.10 15.03
CA LYS A 7 35.22 37.49 14.99
C LYS A 7 35.39 35.98 14.89
N MET A 8 35.21 35.28 16.00
CA MET A 8 35.22 33.82 16.06
C MET A 8 33.89 33.30 15.50
N LEU A 9 33.86 33.14 14.18
CA LEU A 9 32.79 32.49 13.43
C LEU A 9 32.83 30.99 13.75
N LEU A 10 32.07 30.58 14.77
CA LEU A 10 31.85 29.18 15.14
C LEU A 10 30.97 28.51 14.08
N TRP A 11 31.63 27.94 13.09
CA TRP A 11 31.05 27.12 12.03
C TRP A 11 30.60 25.79 12.65
N THR A 12 29.32 25.67 13.00
CA THR A 12 28.74 24.39 13.41
C THR A 12 28.41 23.59 12.15
N PRO A 13 29.00 22.39 11.95
CA PRO A 13 28.63 21.56 10.81
C PRO A 13 27.22 21.03 11.08
N ILE A 14 26.28 21.42 10.22
CA ILE A 14 24.92 20.91 10.24
C ILE A 14 25.01 19.40 9.99
N PHE A 15 24.59 18.61 10.97
CA PHE A 15 24.60 17.16 10.94
C PHE A 15 23.69 16.72 9.78
N LEU A 16 24.28 16.22 8.71
CA LEU A 16 23.58 15.58 7.59
C LEU A 16 22.97 14.27 8.12
N LEU A 17 21.74 14.35 8.63
CA LEU A 17 20.89 13.19 8.84
C LEU A 17 20.46 12.67 7.45
N LEU A 18 21.32 11.87 6.82
CA LEU A 18 20.94 11.04 5.70
C LEU A 18 19.94 9.99 6.22
N SER A 19 18.66 10.32 6.14
CA SER A 19 17.59 9.33 6.26
C SER A 19 17.64 8.45 5.01
N ALA A 20 18.33 7.30 5.13
CA ALA A 20 18.19 6.22 4.18
C ALA A 20 16.78 5.63 4.34
N CYS A 21 15.81 6.25 3.67
CA CYS A 21 14.51 5.65 3.47
C CYS A 21 14.73 4.41 2.59
N ALA A 22 14.48 3.22 3.13
CA ALA A 22 14.58 1.97 2.39
C ALA A 22 13.83 2.14 1.06
N ALA A 23 14.56 2.04 -0.05
CA ALA A 23 13.99 2.32 -1.35
C ALA A 23 12.90 1.28 -1.69
N PRO A 24 11.79 1.71 -2.32
CA PRO A 24 10.76 0.80 -2.77
C PRO A 24 11.35 -0.28 -3.69
N LEU A 25 11.10 -1.57 -3.40
CA LEU A 25 11.47 -2.65 -4.31
C LEU A 25 10.46 -2.65 -5.45
N THR A 26 10.84 -2.02 -6.56
CA THR A 26 9.98 -1.87 -7.72
C THR A 26 10.79 -2.14 -8.97
N ASP A 27 10.22 -2.90 -9.89
CA ASP A 27 10.88 -3.32 -11.12
C ASP A 27 9.89 -3.23 -12.29
N LEU A 28 10.37 -2.78 -13.45
CA LEU A 28 9.58 -2.64 -14.67
C LEU A 28 10.40 -3.18 -15.82
N SER A 29 9.85 -4.18 -16.52
CA SER A 29 10.51 -4.77 -17.68
C SER A 29 10.67 -3.77 -18.80
N GLN A 30 11.81 -3.82 -19.49
CA GLN A 30 12.04 -3.06 -20.72
C GLN A 30 11.05 -3.49 -21.82
N ASP A 31 10.61 -4.74 -21.80
CA ASP A 31 9.66 -5.32 -22.74
C ASP A 31 8.20 -5.03 -22.37
N PHE A 32 7.93 -4.23 -21.33
CA PHE A 32 6.55 -3.93 -20.92
C PHE A 32 5.71 -3.35 -22.07
N GLN A 33 6.32 -2.56 -22.95
CA GLN A 33 5.61 -1.94 -24.06
C GLN A 33 5.21 -2.94 -25.15
N SER A 34 6.08 -3.92 -25.44
CA SER A 34 5.84 -4.96 -26.45
C SER A 34 4.93 -6.07 -25.91
N LEU A 35 5.01 -6.36 -24.62
CA LEU A 35 4.24 -7.41 -23.93
C LEU A 35 3.14 -6.84 -23.02
N ARG A 36 2.65 -5.64 -23.35
CA ARG A 36 1.62 -4.98 -22.56
C ARG A 36 0.34 -5.84 -22.52
N PRO A 37 -0.18 -6.20 -21.34
CA PRO A 37 -1.39 -7.00 -21.25
C PRO A 37 -2.61 -6.26 -21.78
N THR A 38 -3.45 -6.94 -22.56
CA THR A 38 -4.75 -6.41 -22.97
C THR A 38 -5.85 -6.69 -21.95
N ARG A 39 -5.75 -7.78 -21.19
CA ARG A 39 -6.71 -8.15 -20.15
C ARG A 39 -6.00 -8.82 -18.97
N ILE A 40 -6.14 -8.23 -17.79
CA ILE A 40 -5.48 -8.71 -16.58
C ILE A 40 -6.46 -9.54 -15.74
N ALA A 41 -6.02 -10.72 -15.32
CA ALA A 41 -6.64 -11.47 -14.24
C ALA A 41 -5.94 -11.16 -12.92
N VAL A 42 -6.71 -10.67 -11.94
CA VAL A 42 -6.23 -10.51 -10.57
C VAL A 42 -6.47 -11.83 -9.84
N LEU A 43 -5.40 -12.59 -9.65
CA LEU A 43 -5.47 -13.93 -9.08
C LEU A 43 -5.79 -13.89 -7.57
N PRO A 44 -6.31 -14.99 -6.99
CA PRO A 44 -6.40 -15.13 -5.54
C PRO A 44 -5.07 -14.81 -4.87
N ALA A 45 -5.11 -13.98 -3.83
CA ALA A 45 -3.91 -13.52 -3.14
C ALA A 45 -3.42 -14.56 -2.13
N LYS A 46 -2.10 -14.75 -2.04
CA LYS A 46 -1.48 -15.55 -0.98
C LYS A 46 -1.51 -14.81 0.35
N ASN A 47 -1.77 -15.55 1.43
CA ASN A 47 -1.83 -15.00 2.79
C ASN A 47 -0.64 -15.47 3.62
N GLU A 48 0.29 -14.57 3.93
CA GLU A 48 1.38 -14.81 4.90
C GLU A 48 1.05 -14.14 6.25
N THR A 49 -0.22 -13.81 6.49
CA THR A 49 -0.68 -13.12 7.69
C THR A 49 -1.65 -13.97 8.49
N ALA A 50 -1.87 -13.60 9.76
CA ALA A 50 -2.90 -14.21 10.60
C ALA A 50 -4.32 -13.68 10.33
N ASP A 51 -4.46 -12.63 9.51
CA ASP A 51 -5.74 -11.98 9.23
C ASP A 51 -6.34 -12.60 7.94
N MET A 52 -7.53 -13.20 8.07
CA MET A 52 -8.19 -13.90 6.96
C MET A 52 -8.77 -12.94 5.92
N ASP A 53 -8.99 -11.67 6.29
CA ASP A 53 -9.59 -10.67 5.40
C ASP A 53 -8.55 -10.04 4.47
N GLY A 54 -7.27 -10.07 4.84
CA GLY A 54 -6.16 -9.44 4.11
C GLY A 54 -6.13 -9.78 2.61
N PRO A 55 -6.12 -11.06 2.23
CA PRO A 55 -6.14 -11.48 0.82
C PRO A 55 -7.31 -10.92 0.02
N ILE A 56 -8.52 -10.92 0.62
CA ILE A 56 -9.75 -10.44 -0.03
C ILE A 56 -9.64 -8.93 -0.27
N VAL A 57 -9.25 -8.17 0.75
CA VAL A 57 -9.05 -6.71 0.63
C VAL A 57 -8.01 -6.38 -0.41
N PHE A 58 -6.86 -7.06 -0.36
CA PHE A 58 -5.75 -6.75 -1.26
C PHE A 58 -6.13 -6.99 -2.71
N ARG A 59 -6.82 -8.11 -2.98
CA ARG A 59 -7.29 -8.45 -4.33
C ARG A 59 -8.28 -7.41 -4.87
N ILE A 60 -9.28 -7.02 -4.07
CA ILE A 60 -10.27 -6.01 -4.48
C ILE A 60 -9.61 -4.66 -4.75
N LEU A 61 -8.71 -4.22 -3.87
CA LEU A 61 -8.04 -2.92 -4.02
C LEU A 61 -7.03 -2.91 -5.16
N ALA A 62 -6.32 -4.01 -5.41
CA ALA A 62 -5.47 -4.16 -6.59
C ALA A 62 -6.29 -4.05 -7.89
N GLY A 63 -7.46 -4.71 -7.94
CA GLY A 63 -8.40 -4.55 -9.06
C GLY A 63 -8.88 -3.10 -9.23
N ALA A 64 -9.18 -2.41 -8.13
CA ALA A 64 -9.54 -0.99 -8.19
C ALA A 64 -8.42 -0.12 -8.78
N GLU A 65 -7.17 -0.29 -8.34
CA GLU A 65 -6.03 0.47 -8.87
C GLU A 65 -5.76 0.18 -10.36
N LEU A 66 -5.94 -1.07 -10.81
CA LEU A 66 -5.82 -1.42 -12.23
C LEU A 66 -6.95 -0.81 -13.08
N ALA A 67 -8.19 -0.85 -12.58
CA ALA A 67 -9.33 -0.24 -13.25
C ALA A 67 -9.17 1.29 -13.34
N ASP A 68 -8.72 1.94 -12.27
CA ASP A 68 -8.42 3.39 -12.22
C ASP A 68 -7.32 3.78 -13.23
N LYS A 69 -6.42 2.86 -13.56
CA LYS A 69 -5.39 3.05 -14.61
C LYS A 69 -5.89 2.80 -16.03
N GLY A 70 -7.05 2.18 -16.19
CA GLY A 70 -7.67 1.88 -17.49
C GLY A 70 -7.45 0.47 -18.00
N TYR A 71 -6.91 -0.46 -17.20
CA TYR A 71 -6.76 -1.85 -17.60
C TYR A 71 -8.10 -2.57 -17.68
N ALA A 72 -8.28 -3.42 -18.69
CA ALA A 72 -9.41 -4.34 -18.73
C ALA A 72 -9.16 -5.51 -17.78
N LEU A 73 -10.15 -5.83 -16.94
CA LEU A 73 -10.05 -6.89 -15.95
C LEU A 73 -10.96 -8.06 -16.28
N VAL A 74 -10.50 -9.27 -15.97
CA VAL A 74 -11.39 -10.43 -15.87
C VAL A 74 -12.16 -10.34 -14.56
N ASP A 75 -13.46 -10.63 -14.62
CA ASP A 75 -14.32 -10.69 -13.44
C ASP A 75 -13.81 -11.70 -12.39
N PHE A 76 -13.81 -11.32 -11.12
CA PHE A 76 -13.27 -12.14 -10.04
C PHE A 76 -14.03 -13.46 -9.86
N ALA A 77 -15.36 -13.46 -9.96
CA ALA A 77 -16.15 -14.67 -9.82
C ALA A 77 -15.86 -15.64 -10.97
N ARG A 78 -15.63 -15.13 -12.18
CA ARG A 78 -15.20 -15.94 -13.33
C ARG A 78 -13.82 -16.53 -13.14
N ILE A 79 -12.85 -15.76 -12.63
CA ILE A 79 -11.51 -16.28 -12.31
C ILE A 79 -11.64 -17.42 -11.31
N ASP A 80 -12.37 -17.20 -10.21
CA ASP A 80 -12.48 -18.16 -9.12
C ASP A 80 -13.22 -19.43 -9.55
N GLN A 81 -14.25 -19.29 -10.39
CA GLN A 81 -14.93 -20.44 -10.98
C GLN A 81 -13.99 -21.25 -11.87
N ALA A 82 -13.25 -20.60 -12.78
CA ALA A 82 -12.36 -21.28 -13.71
C ALA A 82 -11.22 -22.02 -12.98
N LEU A 83 -10.66 -21.43 -11.93
CA LEU A 83 -9.64 -22.07 -11.09
C LEU A 83 -10.22 -23.30 -10.37
N ARG A 84 -11.40 -23.18 -9.75
CA ARG A 84 -12.06 -24.31 -9.08
C ARG A 84 -12.40 -25.46 -10.03
N GLU A 85 -12.83 -25.18 -11.25
CA GLU A 85 -13.09 -26.20 -12.28
C GLU A 85 -11.83 -27.01 -12.65
N LYS A 86 -10.63 -26.47 -12.34
CA LYS A 86 -9.35 -27.15 -12.50
C LYS A 86 -8.78 -27.74 -11.20
N GLY A 87 -9.56 -27.73 -10.12
CA GLY A 87 -9.14 -28.21 -8.81
C GLY A 87 -8.18 -27.26 -8.08
N ILE A 88 -8.10 -26.00 -8.50
CA ILE A 88 -7.30 -24.95 -7.85
C ILE A 88 -8.22 -24.19 -6.90
N GLU A 89 -8.15 -24.50 -5.62
CA GLU A 89 -8.96 -23.89 -4.57
C GLU A 89 -8.18 -22.86 -3.76
N GLU A 90 -6.86 -23.05 -3.64
CA GLU A 90 -5.97 -22.22 -2.82
C GLU A 90 -4.98 -21.44 -3.68
N ALA A 91 -4.67 -20.20 -3.27
CA ALA A 91 -3.75 -19.33 -4.00
C ALA A 91 -2.35 -19.94 -4.15
N GLY A 92 -1.90 -20.72 -3.17
CA GLY A 92 -0.60 -21.40 -3.21
C GLY A 92 -0.50 -22.50 -4.28
N GLN A 93 -1.62 -23.06 -4.73
CA GLN A 93 -1.63 -24.10 -5.76
C GLN A 93 -1.36 -23.53 -7.16
N ILE A 94 -1.62 -22.24 -7.37
CA ILE A 94 -1.44 -21.58 -8.68
C ILE A 94 0.01 -21.66 -9.15
N ASP A 95 0.98 -21.61 -8.23
CA ASP A 95 2.41 -21.72 -8.55
C ASP A 95 2.82 -23.08 -9.14
N SER A 96 1.97 -24.10 -8.98
CA SER A 96 2.22 -25.43 -9.54
C SER A 96 1.89 -25.52 -11.03
N PHE A 97 1.31 -24.47 -11.60
CA PHE A 97 0.95 -24.37 -13.02
C PHE A 97 1.81 -23.32 -13.70
N THR A 98 2.00 -23.48 -15.00
CA THR A 98 2.63 -22.44 -15.81
C THR A 98 1.71 -21.23 -15.93
N SER A 99 2.29 -20.05 -16.10
CA SER A 99 1.53 -18.82 -16.35
C SER A 99 0.68 -18.93 -17.63
N GLN A 100 1.12 -19.72 -18.62
CA GLN A 100 0.34 -19.98 -19.82
C GLN A 100 -0.93 -20.77 -19.50
N GLU A 101 -0.81 -21.87 -18.76
CA GLU A 101 -1.98 -22.67 -18.35
C GLU A 101 -2.97 -21.83 -17.53
N ILE A 102 -2.47 -21.05 -16.57
CA ILE A 102 -3.33 -20.16 -15.77
C ILE A 102 -4.01 -19.12 -16.65
N GLY A 103 -3.28 -18.49 -17.59
CA GLY A 103 -3.83 -17.55 -18.55
C GLY A 103 -4.94 -18.14 -19.41
N GLU A 104 -4.77 -19.37 -19.88
CA GLU A 104 -5.78 -20.12 -20.64
C GLU A 104 -7.02 -20.43 -19.79
N ILE A 105 -6.84 -20.83 -18.52
CA ILE A 105 -7.92 -21.13 -17.58
C ILE A 105 -8.76 -19.88 -17.32
N VAL A 106 -8.12 -18.76 -16.98
CA VAL A 106 -8.83 -17.54 -16.56
C VAL A 106 -9.22 -16.63 -17.73
N GLY A 107 -8.68 -16.87 -18.93
CA GLY A 107 -8.95 -16.08 -20.13
C GLY A 107 -8.29 -14.69 -20.11
N ALA A 108 -7.04 -14.61 -19.65
CA ALA A 108 -6.25 -13.38 -19.53
C ALA A 108 -4.85 -13.55 -20.15
N ASP A 109 -4.27 -12.45 -20.63
CA ASP A 109 -2.88 -12.39 -21.10
C ASP A 109 -1.93 -11.76 -20.06
N GLY A 110 -2.45 -11.01 -19.10
CA GLY A 110 -1.72 -10.55 -17.92
C GLY A 110 -2.22 -11.23 -16.65
N LEU A 111 -1.30 -11.73 -15.83
CA LEU A 111 -1.60 -12.34 -14.54
C LEU A 111 -1.01 -11.49 -13.42
N LEU A 112 -1.87 -10.98 -12.53
CA LEU A 112 -1.42 -10.28 -11.33
C LEU A 112 -1.42 -11.24 -10.14
N TYR A 113 -0.23 -11.57 -9.69
CA TYR A 113 0.03 -12.30 -8.45
C TYR A 113 0.13 -11.31 -7.30
N ILE A 114 -0.44 -11.67 -6.15
CA ILE A 114 -0.46 -10.87 -4.93
C ILE A 114 -0.05 -11.73 -3.75
N THR A 115 0.87 -11.23 -2.93
CA THR A 115 1.20 -11.82 -1.64
C THR A 115 0.98 -10.79 -0.54
N VAL A 116 0.16 -11.12 0.45
CA VAL A 116 -0.09 -10.29 1.63
C VAL A 116 0.91 -10.68 2.72
N LEU A 117 1.85 -9.78 3.03
CA LEU A 117 2.92 -10.03 4.01
C LEU A 117 2.61 -9.43 5.39
N SER A 118 1.83 -8.35 5.45
CA SER A 118 1.29 -7.80 6.69
C SER A 118 -0.01 -7.07 6.41
N TYR A 119 -1.02 -7.33 7.23
CA TYR A 119 -2.30 -6.65 7.16
C TYR A 119 -2.88 -6.52 8.57
N GLY A 120 -2.69 -5.34 9.20
CA GLY A 120 -3.30 -5.05 10.49
C GLY A 120 -2.35 -4.47 11.52
N ARG A 121 -2.78 -4.49 12.78
CA ARG A 121 -2.00 -3.97 13.90
C ARG A 121 -0.94 -4.99 14.28
N GLN A 122 0.32 -4.58 14.21
CA GLN A 122 1.43 -5.33 14.79
C GLN A 122 1.47 -5.07 16.31
N VAL A 123 2.29 -5.82 17.05
CA VAL A 123 2.45 -5.68 18.52
C VAL A 123 2.53 -4.19 18.92
N GLY A 124 1.52 -3.69 19.66
CA GLY A 124 1.36 -2.27 20.02
C GLY A 124 0.21 -1.55 19.29
N VAL A 125 0.36 -0.25 19.03
CA VAL A 125 -0.62 0.60 18.30
C VAL A 125 -0.16 0.88 16.85
N HIS A 126 0.80 0.09 16.35
CA HIS A 126 1.41 0.28 15.04
C HIS A 126 0.63 -0.47 13.98
N LEU A 127 0.01 0.25 13.05
CA LEU A 127 -0.66 -0.36 11.92
C LEU A 127 0.35 -0.57 10.79
N LYS A 128 0.46 -1.79 10.25
CA LYS A 128 1.39 -2.11 9.15
C LYS A 128 0.65 -2.77 8.01
N MET A 129 0.93 -2.31 6.80
CA MET A 129 0.51 -2.90 5.53
C MET A 129 1.77 -3.23 4.73
N GLU A 130 1.91 -4.49 4.36
CA GLU A 130 3.03 -4.96 3.55
C GLU A 130 2.53 -6.04 2.59
N GLY A 131 3.03 -6.00 1.36
CA GLY A 131 2.69 -7.00 0.37
C GLY A 131 3.41 -6.74 -0.93
N SER A 132 3.38 -7.76 -1.79
CA SER A 132 4.02 -7.75 -3.10
C SER A 132 3.01 -8.01 -4.21
N PHE A 133 3.27 -7.38 -5.34
CA PHE A 133 2.48 -7.44 -6.55
C PHE A 133 3.40 -7.78 -7.72
N THR A 134 3.08 -8.84 -8.46
CA THR A 134 3.86 -9.24 -9.64
C THR A 134 2.93 -9.40 -10.81
N LEU A 135 3.14 -8.61 -11.86
CA LEU A 135 2.43 -8.74 -13.13
C LEU A 135 3.29 -9.53 -14.10
N VAL A 136 2.75 -10.64 -14.59
CA VAL A 136 3.41 -11.59 -15.49
C VAL A 136 2.64 -11.66 -16.81
N ASP A 137 3.35 -11.73 -17.93
CA ASP A 137 2.77 -12.09 -19.22
C ASP A 137 2.50 -13.60 -19.26
N ALA A 138 1.25 -13.98 -19.52
CA ALA A 138 0.82 -15.38 -19.49
C ALA A 138 1.52 -16.22 -20.57
N LYS A 139 1.84 -15.66 -21.73
CA LYS A 139 2.37 -16.43 -22.87
C LYS A 139 3.85 -16.75 -22.74
N THR A 140 4.62 -15.78 -22.26
CA THR A 140 6.09 -15.84 -22.20
C THR A 140 6.62 -16.15 -20.81
N ASN A 141 5.76 -16.12 -19.79
CA ASN A 141 6.13 -16.19 -18.38
C ASN A 141 7.06 -15.03 -17.94
N GLN A 142 7.13 -13.95 -18.72
CA GLN A 142 7.99 -12.82 -18.39
C GLN A 142 7.35 -11.95 -17.32
N LYS A 143 8.12 -11.65 -16.28
CA LYS A 143 7.75 -10.64 -15.27
C LYS A 143 7.78 -9.26 -15.92
N LEU A 144 6.61 -8.64 -16.06
CA LEU A 144 6.46 -7.33 -16.69
C LEU A 144 6.63 -6.20 -15.68
N TRP A 145 6.10 -6.38 -14.47
CA TRP A 145 6.16 -5.37 -13.43
C TRP A 145 6.12 -6.02 -12.04
N PHE A 146 6.82 -5.41 -11.10
CA PHE A 146 6.84 -5.82 -9.70
C PHE A 146 6.84 -4.61 -8.78
N SER A 147 6.13 -4.71 -7.67
CA SER A 147 6.23 -3.76 -6.56
C SER A 147 6.02 -4.48 -5.24
N GLU A 148 6.91 -4.25 -4.29
CA GLU A 148 6.78 -4.67 -2.91
C GLU A 148 7.15 -3.51 -2.00
N LEU A 149 6.22 -3.14 -1.13
CA LEU A 149 6.37 -2.04 -0.20
C LEU A 149 5.84 -2.41 1.17
N SER A 150 6.34 -1.69 2.17
CA SER A 150 5.76 -1.64 3.50
C SER A 150 5.36 -0.19 3.81
N VAL A 151 4.14 0.00 4.29
CA VAL A 151 3.66 1.27 4.84
C VAL A 151 3.19 1.01 6.25
N SER A 152 3.61 1.85 7.19
CA SER A 152 3.17 1.76 8.57
C SER A 152 2.77 3.11 9.13
N ASP A 153 1.83 3.09 10.07
CA ASP A 153 1.34 4.24 10.82
C ASP A 153 1.64 4.02 12.32
N ASP A 154 2.59 4.82 12.84
CA ASP A 154 2.94 4.83 14.27
C ASP A 154 2.21 5.99 14.97
N ILE A 155 1.01 5.69 15.44
CA ILE A 155 0.16 6.67 16.11
C ILE A 155 0.86 7.24 17.36
N LEU A 156 1.67 6.44 18.06
CA LEU A 156 2.34 6.85 19.29
C LEU A 156 3.48 7.83 18.99
N LEU A 157 4.30 7.53 17.98
CA LEU A 157 5.41 8.38 17.57
C LEU A 157 4.92 9.71 16.98
N GLU A 158 3.93 9.66 16.08
CA GLU A 158 3.36 10.87 15.44
C GLU A 158 2.63 11.75 16.45
N GLY A 159 1.83 11.15 17.33
CA GLY A 159 1.16 11.87 18.42
C GLY A 159 2.15 12.48 19.40
N GLY A 160 3.25 11.78 19.70
CA GLY A 160 4.35 12.29 20.52
C GLY A 160 5.03 13.52 19.91
N ALA A 161 5.30 13.50 18.60
CA ALA A 161 5.87 14.65 17.89
C ALA A 161 4.93 15.86 17.89
N ALA A 162 3.63 15.65 17.69
CA ALA A 162 2.62 16.73 17.76
C ALA A 162 2.54 17.35 19.17
N VAL A 163 2.59 16.52 20.21
CA VAL A 163 2.66 16.97 21.61
C VAL A 163 3.91 17.82 21.86
N LEU A 164 5.09 17.36 21.40
CA LEU A 164 6.35 18.09 21.54
C LEU A 164 6.31 19.45 20.81
N MET A 165 5.76 19.50 19.60
CA MET A 165 5.55 20.74 18.87
C MET A 165 4.60 21.69 19.60
N GLY A 166 3.53 21.15 20.20
CA GLY A 166 2.62 21.91 21.06
C GLY A 166 3.29 22.47 22.30
N GLU A 167 4.24 21.75 22.91
CA GLU A 167 5.04 22.26 24.03
C GLU A 167 5.99 23.38 23.60
N LEU A 168 6.64 23.27 22.44
CA LEU A 168 7.55 24.30 21.91
C LEU A 168 6.82 25.60 21.53
N LEU A 169 5.56 25.50 21.10
CA LEU A 169 4.73 26.63 20.70
C LEU A 169 3.86 27.17 21.86
N GLY A 170 3.83 26.48 23.00
CA GLY A 170 2.89 26.69 24.10
C GLY A 170 3.41 27.58 25.23
N GLY A 171 2.58 28.53 25.66
CA GLY A 171 2.86 29.43 26.79
C GLY A 171 3.00 28.72 28.15
N LYS A 172 3.10 29.51 29.23
CA LYS A 172 3.55 29.14 30.59
C LYS A 172 3.01 27.84 31.22
N ASP A 173 1.91 27.26 30.72
CA ASP A 173 1.28 26.04 31.24
C ASP A 173 1.40 24.86 30.27
N LYS A 174 2.46 24.06 30.48
CA LYS A 174 2.86 22.94 29.59
C LYS A 174 1.79 21.85 29.49
N LYS A 175 1.08 21.54 30.58
CA LYS A 175 0.07 20.47 30.61
C LYS A 175 -1.09 20.79 29.66
N LYS A 176 -1.62 22.01 29.75
CA LYS A 176 -2.72 22.48 28.89
C LYS A 176 -2.31 22.56 27.43
N SER A 177 -1.05 22.92 27.14
CA SER A 177 -0.55 22.93 25.76
C SER A 177 -0.48 21.53 25.16
N ARG A 178 0.00 20.55 25.94
CA ARG A 178 0.06 19.14 25.54
C ARG A 178 -1.32 18.55 25.24
N GLU A 179 -2.30 18.77 26.12
CA GLU A 179 -3.69 18.32 25.89
C GLU A 179 -4.26 18.94 24.61
N LYS A 180 -4.11 20.25 24.41
CA LYS A 180 -4.59 20.93 23.20
C LYS A 180 -3.91 20.44 21.93
N ALA A 181 -2.62 20.15 21.97
CA ALA A 181 -1.86 19.62 20.84
C ALA A 181 -2.30 18.20 20.48
N LEU A 182 -2.50 17.34 21.48
CA LEU A 182 -3.03 15.99 21.27
C LEU A 182 -4.45 16.03 20.68
N GLU A 183 -5.35 16.84 21.22
CA GLU A 183 -6.70 17.04 20.67
C GLU A 183 -6.67 17.51 19.22
N SER A 184 -5.79 18.47 18.90
CA SER A 184 -5.65 18.98 17.53
C SER A 184 -5.14 17.90 16.57
N TYR A 185 -4.18 17.08 17.01
CA TYR A 185 -3.68 15.94 16.25
C TYR A 185 -4.78 14.90 16.00
N LEU A 186 -5.51 14.50 17.05
CA LEU A 186 -6.60 13.52 16.94
C LEU A 186 -7.73 14.02 16.04
N ALA A 187 -8.10 15.30 16.13
CA ALA A 187 -9.09 15.92 15.25
C ALA A 187 -8.64 15.92 13.78
N MET A 188 -7.39 16.31 13.50
CA MET A 188 -6.81 16.26 12.16
C MET A 188 -6.80 14.83 11.62
N ARG A 189 -6.35 13.85 12.41
CA ARG A 189 -6.31 12.45 12.04
C ARG A 189 -7.70 11.92 11.70
N LYS A 190 -8.70 12.22 12.53
CA LYS A 190 -10.10 11.84 12.29
C LYS A 190 -10.63 12.42 10.99
N ALA A 191 -10.29 13.67 10.67
CA ALA A 191 -10.68 14.30 9.41
C ALA A 191 -10.03 13.61 8.19
N MET A 192 -8.73 13.29 8.27
CA MET A 192 -8.03 12.56 7.20
C MET A 192 -8.64 11.17 6.95
N ILE A 193 -8.92 10.43 8.02
CA ILE A 193 -9.57 9.11 7.91
C ILE A 193 -10.96 9.26 7.30
N ALA A 194 -11.76 10.22 7.75
CA ALA A 194 -13.09 10.46 7.18
C ALA A 194 -13.02 10.78 5.67
N GLN A 195 -12.04 11.59 5.25
CA GLN A 195 -11.83 11.89 3.84
C GLN A 195 -11.41 10.64 3.03
N ALA A 196 -10.53 9.81 3.57
CA ALA A 196 -10.14 8.55 2.95
C ALA A 196 -11.33 7.60 2.82
N VAL A 197 -12.12 7.44 3.88
CA VAL A 197 -13.34 6.61 3.89
C VAL A 197 -14.36 7.11 2.88
N ASN A 198 -14.57 8.43 2.78
CA ASN A 198 -15.50 8.99 1.79
C ASN A 198 -15.06 8.69 0.35
N ARG A 199 -13.76 8.84 0.05
CA ARG A 199 -13.21 8.49 -1.27
C ARG A 199 -13.32 6.99 -1.55
N PHE A 200 -13.02 6.17 -0.56
CA PHE A 200 -13.12 4.72 -0.66
C PHE A 200 -14.57 4.29 -0.94
N ARG A 201 -15.55 4.87 -0.23
CA ARG A 201 -16.97 4.62 -0.45
C ARG A 201 -17.48 5.16 -1.78
N ALA A 202 -16.84 6.14 -2.41
CA ALA A 202 -17.28 6.66 -3.70
C ALA A 202 -16.90 5.75 -4.88
N HIS A 203 -15.93 4.84 -4.71
CA HIS A 203 -15.41 4.01 -5.79
C HIS A 203 -16.17 2.66 -5.89
N PRO A 204 -16.75 2.28 -7.04
CA PRO A 204 -17.57 1.07 -7.18
C PRO A 204 -16.89 -0.22 -6.71
N LEU A 205 -15.68 -0.53 -7.19
CA LEU A 205 -14.96 -1.75 -6.76
C LEU A 205 -14.53 -1.72 -5.29
N ARG A 206 -14.11 -0.55 -4.76
CA ARG A 206 -13.69 -0.45 -3.35
C ARG A 206 -14.88 -0.63 -2.40
N GLN A 207 -16.10 -0.24 -2.80
CA GLN A 207 -17.31 -0.53 -2.02
C GLN A 207 -17.53 -2.02 -1.77
N GLU A 208 -17.09 -2.89 -2.68
CA GLU A 208 -17.24 -4.35 -2.50
C GLU A 208 -16.52 -4.85 -1.25
N VAL A 209 -15.43 -4.20 -0.82
CA VAL A 209 -14.74 -4.55 0.43
C VAL A 209 -15.71 -4.47 1.62
N PHE A 210 -16.54 -3.43 1.69
CA PHE A 210 -17.51 -3.26 2.78
C PHE A 210 -18.73 -4.19 2.67
N ARG A 211 -18.96 -4.81 1.52
CA ARG A 211 -20.02 -5.80 1.34
C ARG A 211 -19.57 -7.19 1.76
N VAL A 212 -18.31 -7.51 1.53
CA VAL A 212 -17.76 -8.85 1.78
C VAL A 212 -17.24 -8.98 3.21
N ILE A 213 -16.67 -7.93 3.80
CA ILE A 213 -16.04 -8.00 5.13
C ILE A 213 -16.26 -6.73 5.97
N THR A 214 -16.11 -6.87 7.29
CA THR A 214 -16.05 -5.74 8.22
C THR A 214 -14.64 -5.15 8.27
N LEU A 215 -14.41 -4.08 7.50
CA LEU A 215 -13.15 -3.35 7.50
C LEU A 215 -13.10 -2.27 8.59
N ASP A 216 -12.07 -2.32 9.44
CA ASP A 216 -11.77 -1.21 10.37
C ASP A 216 -11.42 0.06 9.58
N MET A 217 -12.14 1.14 9.86
CA MET A 217 -11.99 2.43 9.17
C MET A 217 -10.59 3.02 9.36
N ASP A 218 -9.91 2.71 10.46
CA ASP A 218 -8.52 3.12 10.68
C ASP A 218 -7.57 2.51 9.64
N LYS A 219 -7.89 1.33 9.09
CA LYS A 219 -7.10 0.67 8.04
C LYS A 219 -7.26 1.37 6.69
N VAL A 220 -8.40 2.00 6.42
CA VAL A 220 -8.74 2.57 5.09
C VAL A 220 -7.72 3.62 4.64
N TYR A 221 -7.32 4.51 5.53
CA TYR A 221 -6.33 5.55 5.22
C TYR A 221 -4.98 4.94 4.81
N LEU A 222 -4.49 3.96 5.56
CA LEU A 222 -3.20 3.33 5.28
C LEU A 222 -3.24 2.47 4.02
N LEU A 223 -4.35 1.77 3.77
CA LEU A 223 -4.59 1.03 2.53
C LEU A 223 -4.55 1.96 1.32
N GLU A 224 -5.20 3.12 1.37
CA GLU A 224 -5.17 4.08 0.26
C GLU A 224 -3.74 4.53 -0.06
N ILE A 225 -2.94 4.83 0.97
CA ILE A 225 -1.53 5.21 0.79
C ILE A 225 -0.72 4.05 0.22
N PHE A 226 -0.89 2.85 0.78
CA PHE A 226 -0.18 1.64 0.39
C PHE A 226 -0.42 1.29 -1.07
N PHE A 227 -1.68 1.20 -1.51
CA PHE A 227 -2.04 0.85 -2.89
C PHE A 227 -1.59 1.93 -3.88
N ARG A 228 -1.84 3.21 -3.57
CA ARG A 228 -1.38 4.32 -4.41
C ARG A 228 0.13 4.33 -4.59
N LYS A 229 0.91 4.00 -3.54
CA LYS A 229 2.37 3.94 -3.62
C LYS A 229 2.85 2.76 -4.44
N ASN A 230 2.32 1.56 -4.22
CA ASN A 230 2.70 0.35 -4.96
C ASN A 230 2.42 0.52 -6.45
N PHE A 231 1.20 0.89 -6.82
CA PHE A 231 0.77 0.98 -8.21
C PHE A 231 1.29 2.23 -8.94
N ARG A 232 2.04 3.12 -8.28
CA ARG A 232 2.53 4.38 -8.89
C ARG A 232 3.40 4.13 -10.13
N SER A 233 4.25 3.10 -10.08
CA SER A 233 5.22 2.77 -11.13
C SER A 233 4.64 1.95 -12.28
N LEU A 234 3.48 1.33 -12.09
CA LEU A 234 2.81 0.58 -13.14
C LEU A 234 2.36 1.56 -14.25
N PRO A 235 2.79 1.36 -15.50
CA PRO A 235 2.36 2.21 -16.62
C PRO A 235 0.84 2.18 -16.82
N ARG A 236 0.32 3.06 -17.67
CA ARG A 236 -1.05 2.97 -18.17
C ARG A 236 -1.06 2.16 -19.48
N PRO A 237 -2.21 1.56 -19.85
CA PRO A 237 -2.34 0.87 -21.13
C PRO A 237 -2.17 1.80 -22.33
#